data_AF-A0A964DY36-F1
#
_entry.id   AF-A0A964DY36-F1
#
_cell.length_a   1.000
_cell.length_b   1.000
_cell.length_c   1.000
_cell.angle_alpha   90.00
_cell.angle_beta   90.00
_cell.angle_gamma   90.00
#
_symmetry.space_group_name_H-M   'P 1'
#
loop_
_entity.id
_entity.type
_entity.pdbx_description
1 polymer ?
#
loop_
_entity_poly.entity_id
_entity_poly.type
_entity_poly.pdbx_seq_one_letter_code
_entity_poly.pdbx_strand_id
1 'polypeptide(L)' 'MASLHRQLLAARGHDLQVDATRLTRIGGLGLQLLLAAQSAWKADGRRFGVENLSQEAEAGLSLLGLPADAFLDDEG' A
#
# COMPACT_ATOMS: atom_id res chain seq x y z
N MET A 1 -12.75 13.65 -9.16
CA MET A 1 -11.80 12.54 -8.88
C MET A 1 -11.42 12.57 -7.41
N ALA A 2 -11.59 11.47 -6.67
CA ALA A 2 -11.18 11.38 -5.27
C ALA A 2 -9.70 10.99 -5.20
N SER A 3 -8.91 11.67 -4.38
CA SER A 3 -7.51 11.30 -4.14
C SER A 3 -7.43 9.94 -3.44
N LEU A 4 -6.31 9.23 -3.61
CA LEU A 4 -6.04 7.97 -2.91
C LEU A 4 -6.26 8.11 -1.39
N HIS A 5 -5.78 9.21 -0.80
CA HIS A 5 -6.00 9.52 0.62
C HIS A 5 -7.48 9.52 1.01
N ARG A 6 -8.37 10.10 0.19
CA ARG A 6 -9.82 10.12 0.49
C ARG A 6 -10.44 8.73 0.41
N GLN A 7 -9.99 7.91 -0.55
CA GLN A 7 -10.46 6.54 -0.71
C GLN A 7 -10.01 5.67 0.47
N LEU A 8 -8.77 5.84 0.93
CA LEU A 8 -8.28 5.19 2.15
C LEU A 8 -9.14 5.59 3.36
N LEU A 9 -9.34 6.88 3.60
CA LEU A 9 -10.17 7.33 4.73
C LEU A 9 -11.59 6.76 4.69
N ALA A 10 -12.18 6.61 3.51
CA ALA A 10 -13.50 6.02 3.36
C ALA A 10 -13.54 4.51 3.66
N ALA A 11 -12.41 3.80 3.50
CA ALA A 11 -12.28 2.38 3.78
C ALA A 11 -11.90 2.06 5.24
N ARG A 12 -11.67 3.08 6.08
CA ARG A 12 -11.31 2.90 7.49
C ARG A 12 -12.30 2.02 8.24
N GLY A 13 -11.78 1.30 9.24
CA GLY A 13 -12.57 0.40 10.06
C GLY A 13 -12.93 -0.93 9.39
N HIS A 14 -12.41 -1.21 8.19
CA HIS A 14 -12.54 -2.49 7.49
C HIS A 14 -11.16 -2.97 7.05
N ASP A 15 -10.99 -4.28 6.87
CA ASP A 15 -9.79 -4.81 6.22
C ASP A 15 -9.73 -4.27 4.78
N LEU A 16 -8.53 -3.95 4.30
CA LEU A 16 -8.34 -3.31 2.99
C LEU A 16 -7.26 -4.03 2.18
N GLN A 17 -7.60 -4.37 0.94
CA GLN A 17 -6.68 -4.88 -0.06
C GLN A 17 -6.66 -3.91 -1.24
N VAL A 18 -5.49 -3.39 -1.57
CA VAL A 18 -5.30 -2.43 -2.67
C VAL A 18 -4.79 -3.16 -3.91
N ASP A 19 -5.58 -3.18 -4.97
CA ASP A 19 -5.16 -3.71 -6.27
C ASP A 19 -4.27 -2.69 -7.01
N ALA A 20 -3.00 -3.03 -7.16
CA ALA A 20 -1.98 -2.23 -7.84
C ALA A 20 -1.80 -2.61 -9.32
N THR A 21 -2.67 -3.41 -9.93
CA THR A 21 -2.53 -3.85 -11.34
C THR A 21 -2.34 -2.68 -12.33
N ARG A 22 -2.92 -1.51 -12.03
CA ARG A 22 -2.81 -0.30 -12.88
C ARG A 22 -1.67 0.64 -12.49
N LEU A 23 -0.90 0.30 -11.46
CA LEU A 23 0.20 1.09 -10.96
C LEU A 23 1.46 0.79 -11.77
N THR A 24 1.86 1.72 -12.63
CA THR A 24 3.07 1.58 -13.45
C THR A 24 4.32 2.11 -12.77
N ARG A 25 4.17 3.00 -11.79
CA ARG A 25 5.29 3.59 -11.05
C ARG A 25 4.83 4.07 -9.67
N ILE A 26 5.61 3.70 -8.65
CA ILE A 26 5.45 4.27 -7.32
C ILE A 26 6.50 5.37 -7.08
N GLY A 27 6.03 6.55 -6.66
CA GLY A 27 6.89 7.64 -6.21
C GLY A 27 6.90 7.73 -4.68
N GLY A 28 7.83 8.51 -4.12
CA GLY A 28 7.99 8.63 -2.66
C GLY A 28 6.71 9.03 -1.90
N LEU A 29 5.92 9.97 -2.44
CA LEU A 29 4.66 10.38 -1.81
C LEU A 29 3.57 9.29 -1.83
N GLY A 30 3.48 8.53 -2.93
CA GLY A 30 2.54 7.41 -3.02
C GLY A 30 2.93 6.30 -2.04
N LEU A 31 4.24 6.02 -1.96
CA LEU A 31 4.78 5.07 -1.01
C LEU A 31 4.52 5.48 0.45
N GLN A 32 4.84 6.72 0.81
CA GLN A 32 4.63 7.21 2.16
C GLN A 32 3.16 7.13 2.59
N LEU A 33 2.24 7.37 1.65
CA LEU A 33 0.80 7.24 1.91
C LEU A 33 0.38 5.77 2.15
N LEU A 34 0.91 4.82 1.38
CA LEU A 34 0.63 3.39 1.59
C LEU A 34 1.19 2.87 2.91
N LEU A 35 2.42 3.28 3.29
CA LEU A 35 3.02 2.95 4.58
C LEU A 35 2.24 3.55 5.76
N ALA A 36 1.82 4.82 5.63
CA ALA A 36 0.99 5.47 6.65
C ALA A 36 -0.37 4.77 6.79
N ALA A 37 -0.96 4.30 5.68
CA ALA A 37 -2.17 3.50 5.71
C ALA A 37 -1.91 2.17 6.44
N GLN A 38 -0.92 1.38 6.03
CA GLN A 38 -0.58 0.10 6.68
C GLN A 38 -0.41 0.24 8.19
N SER A 39 0.41 1.20 8.64
CA SER A 39 0.64 1.45 10.07
C SER A 39 -0.65 1.73 10.84
N ALA A 40 -1.52 2.54 10.24
CA ALA A 40 -2.75 2.92 10.90
C ALA A 40 -3.82 1.82 10.83
N TRP A 41 -3.87 0.99 9.77
CA TRP A 41 -4.73 -0.20 9.76
C TRP A 41 -4.29 -1.21 10.83
N LYS A 42 -2.98 -1.40 10.98
CA LYS A 42 -2.40 -2.21 12.05
C LYS A 42 -2.79 -1.68 13.44
N ALA A 43 -2.75 -0.35 13.64
CA ALA A 43 -3.21 0.28 14.88
C ALA A 43 -4.72 0.08 15.12
N ASP A 44 -5.52 0.06 14.06
CA ASP A 44 -6.96 -0.22 14.10
C ASP A 44 -7.27 -1.74 14.27
N GLY A 45 -6.25 -2.61 14.33
CA GLY A 45 -6.42 -4.07 14.38
C GLY A 45 -7.01 -4.67 13.09
N ARG A 46 -6.81 -4.00 11.96
CA ARG A 46 -7.32 -4.37 10.63
C ARG A 46 -6.18 -4.81 9.72
N ARG A 47 -6.48 -5.70 8.77
CA ARG A 47 -5.51 -6.12 7.73
C ARG A 47 -5.38 -5.06 6.64
N PHE A 48 -4.16 -4.85 6.15
CA PHE A 48 -3.88 -3.95 5.04
C PHE A 48 -2.85 -4.59 4.11
N GLY A 49 -3.27 -4.86 2.86
CA GLY A 49 -2.41 -5.43 1.83
C GLY A 49 -2.39 -4.60 0.56
N VAL A 50 -1.30 -4.72 -0.19
CA VAL A 50 -1.19 -4.26 -1.58
C VAL A 50 -0.86 -5.45 -2.45
N GLU A 51 -1.69 -5.73 -3.46
CA GLU A 51 -1.55 -6.87 -4.35
C GLU A 51 -1.34 -6.45 -5.80
N ASN A 52 -0.92 -7.38 -6.65
CA ASN A 52 -0.72 -7.18 -8.09
C ASN A 52 0.23 -6.00 -8.42
N LEU A 53 1.30 -5.84 -7.63
CA LEU A 53 2.37 -4.92 -7.99
C LEU A 53 3.01 -5.38 -9.31
N SER A 54 3.16 -4.45 -10.26
CA SER A 54 3.91 -4.74 -11.47
C SER A 54 5.41 -4.81 -11.16
N GLN A 55 6.18 -5.46 -12.02
CA GLN A 55 7.63 -5.55 -11.88
C GLN A 55 8.30 -4.16 -11.85
N GLU A 56 7.75 -3.18 -12.57
CA GLU A 56 8.21 -1.79 -12.54
C GLU A 56 7.92 -1.11 -11.19
N ALA A 57 6.77 -1.40 -10.58
CA ALA A 57 6.42 -0.89 -9.26
C ALA A 57 7.32 -1.50 -8.18
N GLU A 58 7.59 -2.82 -8.24
CA GLU A 58 8.55 -3.50 -7.36
C GLU A 58 9.97 -2.95 -7.49
N ALA A 59 10.44 -2.72 -8.72
CA ALA A 59 11.73 -2.07 -8.96
C ALA A 59 11.76 -0.65 -8.36
N GLY A 60 10.65 0.09 -8.46
CA GLY A 60 10.48 1.39 -7.82
C GLY A 60 10.57 1.34 -6.29
N LEU A 61 9.97 0.32 -5.65
CA LEU A 61 10.10 0.07 -4.22
C LEU A 61 11.55 -0.19 -3.83
N SER A 62 12.24 -1.04 -4.58
CA SER A 62 13.65 -1.38 -4.34
C SER A 62 14.56 -0.15 -4.40
N LEU A 63 14.36 0.73 -5.39
CA LEU A 63 15.08 2.01 -5.50
C LEU A 63 14.81 2.95 -4.32
N LEU A 64 13.66 2.82 -3.67
CA LEU A 64 13.26 3.58 -2.49
C LEU A 64 13.68 2.90 -1.17
N GLY A 65 14.39 1.76 -1.24
CA GLY A 65 14.92 1.05 -0.09
C GLY A 65 13.94 0.08 0.58
N LEU A 66 12.87 -0.33 -0.12
CA LEU A 66 11.90 -1.30 0.39
C LEU A 66 11.89 -2.58 -0.46
N PRO A 67 11.67 -3.75 0.16
CA PRO A 67 11.49 -4.98 -0.57
C PRO A 67 10.09 -5.05 -1.21
N ALA A 68 9.91 -5.94 -2.20
CA ALA A 68 8.64 -6.10 -2.91
C ALA A 68 7.51 -6.63 -2.00
N ASP A 69 7.87 -7.34 -0.93
CA ASP A 69 6.97 -7.88 0.09
C ASP A 69 6.64 -6.88 1.21
N ALA A 70 7.02 -5.61 1.09
CA ALA A 70 6.77 -4.58 2.12
C ALA A 70 5.28 -4.40 2.52
N PHE A 71 4.36 -4.91 1.71
CA PHE A 71 2.92 -4.87 1.96
C PHE A 71 2.27 -6.24 2.15
N LEU A 72 3.05 -7.31 2.19
CA LEU A 72 2.55 -8.61 2.63
C LEU A 72 2.43 -8.55 4.16
N ASP A 73 1.25 -8.82 4.68
CA ASP A 73 1.10 -9.07 6.11
C ASP A 73 1.94 -10.32 6.43
N ASP A 74 2.92 -10.21 7.33
CA ASP A 74 3.57 -11.37 7.96
C ASP A 74 2.44 -12.22 8.57
N GLU A 75 2.10 -13.33 7.94
CA GLU A 75 1.25 -14.37 8.55
C GLU A 75 2.06 -15.08 9.64
N GLY A 76 2.31 -14.39 10.77
CA GLY A 76 2.82 -14.97 12.01
C GLY A 76 4.34 -15.03 12.14
#